data_AF-A0A949B029-F1
#
_entry.id   AF-A0A949B029-F1
#
_cell.length_a   1.000
_cell.length_b   1.000
_cell.length_c   1.000
_cell.angle_alpha   90.00
_cell.angle_beta   90.00
_cell.angle_gamma   90.00
#
_symmetry.space_group_name_H-M   'P 1'
#
loop_
_entity.id
_entity.type
_entity.pdbx_description
1 polymer ?
#
loop_
_entity_poly.entity_id
_entity_poly.type
_entity_poly.pdbx_seq_one_letter_code
_entity_poly.pdbx_strand_id
1 'polypeptide(L)'
;GTDYRALQRKAGERTQKYGRLPVGEKGVGRFAAHKLGNHIRLITRKKNLPEIVVEFNWKDFKKHKYLSEAPVKIQEQSPQVFTGRRTGTRIEITRLRNIWTKGMVRDLSRAVTSICSPFDKRGEFKAELILTENRAWLKGLLTVGSVLEYALFRAECDIFGRSLTYEYEFTPLAAMDKVKSRQDKKTMDLKLDPAIDFELMERDIGPVHLDLYIFDRDPRILALGVTDKEGLKKFLNEAGGIRVYRDGIRVYDYGEPGNDWLDLGGRRVNIPTKRISNNLVIGAVSLQIESSPGLIEKTNREGFVGNETFRAFKEAVEFAVTQVVWERNQDKTRIRNEYSSKKLKEPVLADLTELRDIVEKKNLTKDLGAYLDRIESDFVVIRDRFLTSASAGLSLSAVIHEVEKGVEVLVKAVKEEKASPRIKRLAKHLADLVEGFAYLIRKSGTGREKAVSMISRAMFNTELRLDVHKIGAEVDKRQGDFEVKCSRRLIISTLMNLIDNSIWWLANKWGKLENRKRIYIGISKEFKGGPAIVVADNGPGFMDPPEYLIEPFLSRKPDGMGLGLHLADQVMKAQGGKLVFPEPGDISLPKGFNGAVVALVFGGTNK
;
A
#
# COMPACT_ATOMS: atom_id res chain seq x y z
N GLY A 1 -36.76 2.37 16.26
CA GLY A 1 -36.94 3.40 15.22
C GLY A 1 -37.99 2.91 14.26
N THR A 2 -38.85 3.78 13.74
CA THR A 2 -39.96 3.39 12.86
C THR A 2 -39.45 2.94 11.49
N ASP A 3 -40.06 1.89 10.95
CA ASP A 3 -39.81 1.30 9.61
C ASP A 3 -40.66 1.95 8.50
N TYR A 4 -41.43 2.99 8.84
CA TYR A 4 -42.33 3.72 7.94
C TYR A 4 -41.78 3.94 6.53
N ARG A 5 -40.57 4.51 6.38
CA ARG A 5 -39.96 4.77 5.05
C ARG A 5 -39.63 3.49 4.27
N ALA A 6 -39.29 2.41 4.96
CA ALA A 6 -39.04 1.12 4.33
C ALA A 6 -40.34 0.47 3.85
N LEU A 7 -41.43 0.58 4.63
CA LEU A 7 -42.76 0.13 4.22
C LEU A 7 -43.27 0.90 3.01
N GLN A 8 -43.11 2.24 2.99
CA GLN A 8 -43.45 3.07 1.83
C GLN A 8 -42.69 2.65 0.56
N ARG A 9 -41.39 2.33 0.69
CA ARG A 9 -40.61 1.80 -0.45
C ARG A 9 -41.14 0.46 -0.94
N LYS A 10 -41.46 -0.48 -0.03
CA LYS A 10 -42.05 -1.78 -0.39
C LYS A 10 -43.41 -1.63 -1.07
N ALA A 11 -44.19 -0.63 -0.68
CA ALA A 11 -45.46 -0.29 -1.31
C ALA A 11 -45.31 0.50 -2.62
N GLY A 12 -44.08 0.82 -3.05
CA GLY A 12 -43.84 1.62 -4.27
C GLY A 12 -44.25 3.09 -4.15
N GLU A 13 -44.50 3.60 -2.94
CA GLU A 13 -44.90 4.99 -2.73
C GLU A 13 -43.79 5.95 -3.12
N ARG A 14 -44.12 6.96 -3.92
CA ARG A 14 -43.16 7.95 -4.42
C ARG A 14 -43.49 9.36 -3.95
N THR A 15 -42.45 10.18 -3.83
CA THR A 15 -42.62 11.60 -3.54
C THR A 15 -43.39 12.29 -4.67
N GLN A 16 -44.45 13.04 -4.33
CA GLN A 16 -45.34 13.66 -5.31
C GLN A 16 -44.63 14.62 -6.28
N LYS A 17 -43.57 15.30 -5.82
CA LYS A 17 -42.91 16.35 -6.62
C LYS A 17 -41.86 15.82 -7.60
N TYR A 18 -41.11 14.80 -7.20
CA TYR A 18 -39.94 14.34 -7.95
C TYR A 18 -39.97 12.84 -8.28
N GLY A 19 -41.05 12.13 -7.95
CA GLY A 19 -41.19 10.70 -8.24
C GLY A 19 -40.18 9.79 -7.54
N ARG A 20 -39.44 10.31 -6.55
CA ARG A 20 -38.37 9.55 -5.86
C ARG A 20 -38.95 8.61 -4.80
N LEU A 21 -38.33 7.44 -4.66
CA LEU A 21 -38.59 6.55 -3.53
C LEU A 21 -38.09 7.17 -2.21
N PRO A 22 -38.81 6.97 -1.09
CA PRO A 22 -38.41 7.52 0.19
C PRO A 22 -37.09 6.91 0.70
N VAL A 23 -36.09 7.74 0.94
CA VAL A 23 -34.77 7.32 1.46
C VAL A 23 -34.69 7.51 2.99
N GLY A 24 -33.93 6.66 3.67
CA GLY A 24 -33.62 6.75 5.10
C GLY A 24 -34.32 5.69 5.97
N GLU A 25 -33.64 5.27 7.04
CA GLU A 25 -34.12 4.25 7.98
C GLU A 25 -33.86 4.65 9.45
N LYS A 26 -34.77 4.24 10.35
CA LYS A 26 -34.62 4.12 11.81
C LYS A 26 -34.22 5.37 12.64
N GLY A 27 -34.01 6.53 12.02
CA GLY A 27 -33.85 7.82 12.69
C GLY A 27 -32.43 8.13 13.16
N VAL A 28 -31.41 7.81 12.36
CA VAL A 28 -30.01 8.17 12.65
C VAL A 28 -29.80 9.71 12.73
N GLY A 29 -30.52 10.46 11.88
CA GLY A 29 -30.41 11.93 11.83
C GLY A 29 -30.72 12.66 13.14
N ARG A 30 -31.67 12.16 13.97
CA ARG A 30 -31.95 12.76 15.28
C ARG A 30 -30.78 12.58 16.27
N PHE A 31 -30.05 11.47 16.19
CA PHE A 31 -28.87 11.25 17.03
C PHE A 31 -27.72 12.17 16.60
N ALA A 32 -27.53 12.36 15.29
CA ALA A 32 -26.56 13.32 14.77
C ALA A 32 -26.88 14.76 15.25
N ALA A 33 -28.14 15.18 15.11
CA ALA A 33 -28.57 16.51 15.58
C ALA A 33 -28.38 16.68 17.11
N HIS A 34 -28.69 15.65 17.90
CA HIS A 34 -28.44 15.64 19.35
C HIS A 34 -26.95 15.73 19.72
N LYS A 35 -26.08 15.08 18.95
CA LYS A 35 -24.62 15.13 19.14
C LYS A 35 -24.03 16.49 18.76
N LEU A 36 -24.67 17.23 17.85
CA LEU A 36 -24.20 18.54 17.40
C LEU A 36 -24.51 19.66 18.40
N GLY A 37 -25.74 19.74 18.91
CA GLY A 37 -26.16 20.83 19.80
C GLY A 37 -27.27 20.47 20.77
N ASN A 38 -27.43 21.32 21.78
CA ASN A 38 -28.43 21.10 22.83
C ASN A 38 -29.82 21.65 22.47
N HIS A 39 -29.91 22.56 21.50
CA HIS A 39 -31.16 23.17 21.08
C HIS A 39 -31.35 23.01 19.56
N ILE A 40 -32.47 22.42 19.16
CA ILE A 40 -32.84 22.18 17.77
C ILE A 40 -34.18 22.87 17.51
N ARG A 41 -34.24 23.71 16.49
CA ARG A 41 -35.47 24.34 16.01
C ARG A 41 -35.74 23.90 14.58
N LEU A 42 -36.87 23.24 14.35
CA LEU A 42 -37.31 22.79 13.03
C LEU A 42 -38.48 23.66 12.58
N ILE A 43 -38.35 24.24 11.40
CA ILE A 43 -39.37 25.08 10.78
C ILE A 43 -39.71 24.43 9.43
N THR A 44 -40.96 24.07 9.21
CA THR A 44 -41.40 23.46 7.95
C THR A 44 -42.66 24.11 7.42
N ARG A 45 -42.75 24.27 6.09
CA ARG A 45 -43.93 24.82 5.42
C ARG A 45 -44.25 24.05 4.16
N LYS A 46 -45.48 23.52 4.10
CA LYS A 46 -46.10 23.00 2.87
C LYS A 46 -46.79 24.15 2.10
N LYS A 47 -46.89 24.01 0.78
CA LYS A 47 -47.53 25.02 -0.09
C LYS A 47 -48.92 25.38 0.44
N ASN A 48 -49.19 26.69 0.54
CA ASN A 48 -50.47 27.27 0.99
C ASN A 48 -50.90 26.90 2.41
N LEU A 49 -50.01 26.36 3.25
CA LEU A 49 -50.29 26.10 4.66
C LEU A 49 -49.46 27.03 5.59
N PRO A 50 -49.86 27.17 6.87
CA PRO A 50 -49.06 27.82 7.90
C PRO A 50 -47.67 27.20 8.05
N GLU A 51 -46.76 27.96 8.67
CA GLU A 51 -45.47 27.42 9.12
C GLU A 51 -45.67 26.62 10.40
N ILE A 52 -45.10 25.43 10.44
CA ILE A 52 -45.03 24.61 11.65
C ILE A 52 -43.63 24.76 12.23
N VAL A 53 -43.57 25.21 13.48
CA VAL A 53 -42.34 25.37 14.27
C VAL A 53 -42.34 24.33 15.38
N VAL A 54 -41.25 23.60 15.49
CA VAL A 54 -41.02 22.62 16.55
C VAL A 54 -39.66 22.88 17.19
N GLU A 55 -39.65 23.04 18.51
CA GLU A 55 -38.44 23.29 19.28
C GLU A 55 -38.14 22.14 20.23
N PHE A 56 -36.87 21.73 20.23
CA PHE A 56 -36.34 20.67 21.08
C PHE A 56 -35.16 21.21 21.88
N ASN A 57 -35.29 21.22 23.20
CA ASN A 57 -34.17 21.50 24.10
C ASN A 57 -33.82 20.24 24.88
N TRP A 58 -32.71 19.60 24.53
CA TRP A 58 -32.29 18.32 25.13
C TRP A 58 -32.06 18.38 26.64
N LYS A 59 -31.85 19.58 27.22
CA LYS A 59 -31.79 19.74 28.68
C LYS A 59 -33.13 19.45 29.35
N ASP A 60 -34.24 19.72 28.70
CA ASP A 60 -35.57 19.50 29.26
C ASP A 60 -35.96 18.02 29.19
N PHE A 61 -35.55 17.31 28.12
CA PHE A 61 -35.74 15.86 28.00
C PHE A 61 -34.98 15.05 29.07
N LYS A 62 -33.85 15.55 29.57
CA LYS A 62 -33.09 14.90 30.66
C LYS A 62 -33.82 14.93 32.02
N LYS A 63 -34.84 15.77 32.18
CA LYS A 63 -35.62 15.90 33.43
C LYS A 63 -36.68 14.81 33.57
N HIS A 64 -37.03 14.13 32.47
CA HIS A 64 -38.05 13.08 32.45
C HIS A 64 -37.39 11.70 32.40
N LYS A 65 -38.00 10.72 33.09
CA LYS A 65 -37.49 9.34 33.12
C LYS A 65 -37.75 8.63 31.80
N TYR A 66 -38.86 8.94 31.13
CA TYR A 66 -39.23 8.39 29.83
C TYR A 66 -39.34 9.49 28.76
N LEU A 67 -38.87 9.19 27.54
CA LEU A 67 -38.87 10.16 26.42
C LEU A 67 -40.30 10.56 25.99
N SER A 68 -41.28 9.68 26.20
CA SER A 68 -42.69 9.91 25.94
C SER A 68 -43.33 10.97 26.85
N GLU A 69 -42.70 11.26 27.99
CA GLU A 69 -43.20 12.23 28.98
C GLU A 69 -42.67 13.64 28.75
N ALA A 70 -41.69 13.80 27.85
CA ALA A 70 -41.09 15.09 27.56
C ALA A 70 -41.94 15.84 26.53
N PRO A 71 -42.55 16.98 26.89
CA PRO A 71 -43.47 17.69 25.99
C PRO A 71 -42.69 18.34 24.84
N VAL A 72 -43.13 18.09 23.61
CA VAL A 72 -42.67 18.79 22.41
C VAL A 72 -43.69 19.87 22.08
N LYS A 73 -43.28 21.14 22.10
CA LYS A 73 -44.15 22.25 21.68
C LYS A 73 -44.16 22.32 20.16
N ILE A 74 -45.33 22.10 19.58
CA ILE A 74 -45.61 22.32 18.16
C ILE A 74 -46.43 23.60 18.06
N GLN A 75 -45.96 24.56 17.27
CA GLN A 75 -46.62 25.85 17.08
C GLN A 75 -46.89 26.07 15.60
N GLU A 76 -48.10 26.52 15.29
CA GLU A 76 -48.44 27.03 13.96
C GLU A 76 -48.30 28.55 13.96
N GLN A 77 -47.66 29.09 12.93
CA GLN A 77 -47.49 30.53 12.76
C GLN A 77 -47.69 30.95 11.30
N SER A 78 -47.96 32.25 11.11
CA SER A 78 -47.95 32.85 9.78
C SER A 78 -46.56 32.74 9.15
N PRO A 79 -46.42 32.65 7.82
CA PRO A 79 -45.13 32.40 7.19
C PRO A 79 -44.11 33.52 7.44
N GLN A 80 -43.05 33.23 8.20
CA GLN A 80 -41.96 34.17 8.50
C GLN A 80 -40.63 33.77 7.83
N VAL A 81 -40.31 32.48 7.78
CA VAL A 81 -39.04 31.97 7.20
C VAL A 81 -39.19 31.67 5.71
N PHE A 82 -40.27 31.00 5.35
CA PHE A 82 -40.66 30.63 4.01
C PHE A 82 -41.78 31.56 3.57
N THR A 83 -41.48 32.83 3.28
CA THR A 83 -42.48 33.83 2.89
C THR A 83 -43.01 33.63 1.46
N GLY A 84 -44.17 34.22 1.17
CA GLY A 84 -44.79 34.18 -0.17
C GLY A 84 -45.14 32.76 -0.61
N ARG A 85 -44.63 32.33 -1.77
CA ARG A 85 -44.82 30.97 -2.33
C ARG A 85 -43.71 29.98 -1.94
N ARG A 86 -42.75 30.37 -1.09
CA ARG A 86 -41.64 29.51 -0.69
C ARG A 86 -42.15 28.39 0.23
N THR A 87 -41.54 27.21 0.09
CA THR A 87 -41.83 26.01 0.87
C THR A 87 -40.51 25.32 1.20
N GLY A 88 -40.46 24.56 2.29
CA GLY A 88 -39.28 23.78 2.63
C GLY A 88 -39.20 23.46 4.11
N THR A 89 -38.02 22.96 4.50
CA THR A 89 -37.68 22.65 5.89
C THR A 89 -36.36 23.31 6.24
N ARG A 90 -36.31 24.05 7.35
CA ARG A 90 -35.11 24.64 7.94
C ARG A 90 -34.89 23.98 9.30
N ILE A 91 -33.68 23.46 9.52
CA ILE A 91 -33.27 22.89 10.80
C ILE A 91 -32.15 23.75 11.33
N GLU A 92 -32.36 24.35 12.50
CA GLU A 92 -31.39 25.17 13.19
C GLU A 92 -30.88 24.40 14.41
N ILE A 93 -29.57 24.23 14.51
CA ILE A 93 -28.93 23.60 15.66
C ILE A 93 -28.08 24.67 16.35
N THR A 94 -28.43 24.99 17.59
CA THR A 94 -27.81 26.05 18.38
C THR A 94 -27.33 25.49 19.72
N ARG A 95 -26.52 26.27 20.45
CA ARG A 95 -25.83 25.80 21.68
C ARG A 95 -25.04 24.52 21.38
N LEU A 96 -24.16 24.63 20.38
CA LEU A 96 -23.32 23.54 19.90
C LEU A 96 -22.49 22.97 21.06
N ARG A 97 -22.31 21.65 21.05
CA ARG A 97 -21.58 20.96 22.13
C ARG A 97 -20.06 21.18 22.06
N ASN A 98 -19.55 21.47 20.87
CA ASN A 98 -18.13 21.66 20.60
C ASN A 98 -17.91 23.01 19.92
N ILE A 99 -16.74 23.61 20.18
CA ILE A 99 -16.24 24.76 19.42
C ILE A 99 -15.69 24.25 18.09
N TRP A 100 -16.12 24.87 16.98
CA TRP A 100 -15.67 24.47 15.65
C TRP A 100 -14.32 25.08 15.32
N THR A 101 -13.38 24.23 14.91
CA THR A 101 -12.06 24.65 14.45
C THR A 101 -12.01 24.75 12.91
N LYS A 102 -11.00 25.44 12.39
CA LYS A 102 -10.72 25.49 10.94
C LYS A 102 -10.61 24.09 10.32
N GLY A 103 -9.98 23.13 11.00
CA GLY A 103 -9.87 21.75 10.54
C GLY A 103 -11.23 21.08 10.36
N MET A 104 -12.05 21.11 11.42
CA MET A 104 -13.40 20.52 11.42
C MET A 104 -14.30 21.11 10.33
N VAL A 105 -14.22 22.42 10.07
CA VAL A 105 -14.99 23.07 9.00
C VAL A 105 -14.53 22.63 7.62
N ARG A 106 -13.22 22.45 7.40
CA ARG A 106 -12.69 21.92 6.13
C ARG A 106 -13.10 20.46 5.93
N ASP A 107 -13.12 19.65 6.98
CA ASP A 107 -13.59 18.26 6.92
C ASP A 107 -15.08 18.18 6.61
N LEU A 108 -15.89 19.03 7.26
CA LEU A 108 -17.31 19.19 6.94
C LEU A 108 -17.51 19.63 5.49
N SER A 109 -16.72 20.59 5.00
CA SER A 109 -16.79 21.04 3.61
C SER A 109 -16.59 19.87 2.65
N ARG A 110 -15.55 19.05 2.86
CA ARG A 110 -15.29 17.86 2.04
C ARG A 110 -16.44 16.85 2.14
N ALA A 111 -16.94 16.59 3.34
CA ALA A 111 -18.07 15.68 3.56
C ALA A 111 -19.32 16.15 2.82
N VAL A 112 -19.71 17.43 2.96
CA VAL A 112 -20.87 18.02 2.26
C VAL A 112 -20.72 17.93 0.75
N THR A 113 -19.55 18.27 0.21
CA THR A 113 -19.29 18.18 -1.23
C THR A 113 -19.28 16.74 -1.75
N SER A 114 -19.05 15.75 -0.88
CA SER A 114 -19.08 14.33 -1.24
C SER A 114 -20.47 13.69 -1.20
N ILE A 115 -21.48 14.36 -0.63
CA ILE A 115 -22.83 13.76 -0.49
C ILE A 115 -23.43 13.41 -1.85
N CYS A 116 -23.17 14.25 -2.84
CA CYS A 116 -23.57 14.07 -4.22
C CYS A 116 -22.37 13.59 -5.03
N SER A 117 -22.63 12.79 -6.07
CA SER A 117 -21.58 12.47 -7.03
C SER A 117 -21.12 13.76 -7.71
N PRO A 118 -19.82 14.03 -7.80
CA PRO A 118 -19.31 15.20 -8.52
C PRO A 118 -19.56 15.10 -10.05
N PHE A 119 -20.02 13.95 -10.53
CA PHE A 119 -20.28 13.67 -11.94
C PHE A 119 -21.77 13.60 -12.28
N ASP A 120 -22.66 13.78 -11.29
CA ASP A 120 -24.10 13.71 -11.53
C ASP A 120 -24.58 14.93 -12.34
N LYS A 121 -24.71 14.72 -13.66
CA LYS A 121 -25.22 15.71 -14.62
C LYS A 121 -26.73 15.98 -14.45
N ARG A 122 -27.49 15.14 -13.72
CA ARG A 122 -28.94 15.32 -13.53
C ARG A 122 -29.26 16.50 -12.60
N GLY A 123 -28.32 16.86 -11.73
CA GLY A 123 -28.36 18.13 -10.98
C GLY A 123 -29.55 18.32 -10.03
N GLU A 124 -30.28 17.27 -9.68
CA GLU A 124 -31.55 17.43 -8.96
C GLU A 124 -31.41 17.62 -7.44
N PHE A 125 -30.24 17.35 -6.88
CA PHE A 125 -29.92 17.62 -5.47
C PHE A 125 -28.53 18.24 -5.40
N LYS A 126 -28.44 19.43 -4.78
CA LYS A 126 -27.20 20.18 -4.59
C LYS A 126 -26.98 20.40 -3.10
N ALA A 127 -25.82 20.02 -2.61
CA ALA A 127 -25.39 20.27 -1.24
C ALA A 127 -24.34 21.38 -1.24
N GLU A 128 -24.57 22.43 -0.46
CA GLU A 128 -23.67 23.57 -0.35
C GLU A 128 -23.38 23.85 1.13
N LEU A 129 -22.13 24.18 1.45
CA LEU A 129 -21.71 24.66 2.76
C LEU A 129 -21.47 26.17 2.68
N ILE A 130 -22.30 26.95 3.36
CA ILE A 130 -22.18 28.40 3.44
C ILE A 130 -21.70 28.80 4.83
N LEU A 131 -20.58 29.52 4.89
CA LEU A 131 -20.07 30.12 6.13
C LEU A 131 -20.49 31.59 6.22
N THR A 132 -21.29 31.93 7.23
CA THR A 132 -21.65 33.32 7.53
C THR A 132 -20.48 34.08 8.15
N GLU A 133 -19.71 33.41 9.00
CA GLU A 133 -18.51 33.93 9.68
C GLU A 133 -17.27 33.11 9.31
N ASN A 134 -16.07 33.65 9.52
CA ASN A 134 -14.80 32.93 9.26
C ASN A 134 -14.64 32.37 7.83
N ARG A 135 -15.17 33.06 6.81
CA ARG A 135 -15.10 32.64 5.39
C ARG A 135 -13.67 32.29 4.93
N ALA A 136 -12.66 32.94 5.51
CA ALA A 136 -11.24 32.67 5.23
C ALA A 136 -10.79 31.23 5.59
N TRP A 137 -11.53 30.48 6.40
CA TRP A 137 -11.18 29.10 6.77
C TRP A 137 -11.23 28.13 5.59
N LEU A 138 -12.06 28.43 4.58
CA LEU A 138 -12.15 27.68 3.33
C LEU A 138 -11.17 28.18 2.25
N LYS A 139 -10.44 29.29 2.49
CA LYS A 139 -9.45 29.80 1.52
C LYS A 139 -8.34 28.75 1.31
N GLY A 140 -7.96 28.56 0.05
CA GLY A 140 -6.93 27.58 -0.35
C GLY A 140 -7.35 26.12 -0.19
N LEU A 141 -8.66 25.81 -0.19
CA LEU A 141 -9.14 24.45 -0.47
C LEU A 141 -9.29 24.30 -1.98
N LEU A 142 -8.62 23.30 -2.56
CA LEU A 142 -8.93 22.90 -3.93
C LEU A 142 -10.36 22.36 -3.98
N THR A 143 -11.11 22.80 -4.99
CA THR A 143 -12.44 22.26 -5.27
C THR A 143 -12.30 20.96 -6.07
N VAL A 144 -13.31 20.08 -5.99
CA VAL A 144 -13.33 18.85 -6.82
C VAL A 144 -13.17 19.22 -8.29
N GLY A 145 -13.92 20.22 -8.80
CA GLY A 145 -13.83 20.65 -10.20
C GLY A 145 -12.41 21.00 -10.63
N SER A 146 -11.72 21.86 -9.86
CA SER A 146 -10.33 22.23 -10.13
C SER A 146 -9.36 21.05 -10.05
N VAL A 147 -9.65 20.06 -9.19
CA VAL A 147 -8.83 18.84 -9.10
C VAL A 147 -9.02 17.98 -10.34
N LEU A 148 -10.25 17.81 -10.84
CA LEU A 148 -10.54 16.97 -12.00
C LEU A 148 -9.84 17.45 -13.28
N GLU A 149 -9.57 18.75 -13.41
CA GLU A 149 -8.78 19.32 -14.51
C GLU A 149 -7.34 18.77 -14.58
N TYR A 150 -6.80 18.28 -13.46
CA TYR A 150 -5.47 17.66 -13.42
C TYR A 150 -5.48 16.15 -13.71
N ALA A 151 -6.65 15.55 -13.96
CA ALA A 151 -6.75 14.14 -14.31
C ALA A 151 -6.24 13.93 -15.74
N LEU A 152 -5.28 13.01 -15.90
CA LEU A 152 -4.74 12.66 -17.21
C LEU A 152 -5.60 11.63 -17.92
N PHE A 153 -6.24 10.75 -17.15
CA PHE A 153 -7.01 9.64 -17.68
C PHE A 153 -8.42 9.67 -17.11
N ARG A 154 -9.41 9.52 -17.98
CA ARG A 154 -10.82 9.44 -17.63
C ARG A 154 -11.40 8.17 -18.20
N ALA A 155 -12.37 7.59 -17.51
CA ALA A 155 -13.24 6.57 -18.10
C ALA A 155 -14.67 6.69 -17.60
N GLU A 156 -15.62 6.44 -18.50
CA GLU A 156 -17.03 6.21 -18.18
C GLU A 156 -17.35 4.76 -18.55
N CYS A 157 -17.82 3.96 -17.60
CA CYS A 157 -18.15 2.55 -17.81
C CYS A 157 -19.61 2.28 -17.48
N ASP A 158 -20.30 1.55 -18.35
CA ASP A 158 -21.64 1.02 -18.13
C ASP A 158 -21.55 -0.50 -18.03
N ILE A 159 -22.05 -1.03 -16.91
CA ILE A 159 -22.16 -2.47 -16.67
C ILE A 159 -23.63 -2.83 -16.62
N PHE A 160 -24.04 -3.75 -17.49
CA PHE A 160 -25.41 -4.24 -17.53
C PHE A 160 -25.45 -5.75 -17.82
N GLY A 161 -26.05 -6.50 -16.90
CA GLY A 161 -26.03 -7.97 -16.96
C GLY A 161 -24.59 -8.49 -16.95
N ARG A 162 -24.17 -9.06 -18.09
CA ARG A 162 -22.80 -9.55 -18.32
C ARG A 162 -21.95 -8.62 -19.20
N SER A 163 -22.53 -7.54 -19.71
CA SER A 163 -21.83 -6.64 -20.62
C SER A 163 -21.15 -5.51 -19.85
N LEU A 164 -19.90 -5.26 -20.18
CA LEU A 164 -19.16 -4.06 -19.83
C LEU A 164 -18.91 -3.26 -21.11
N THR A 165 -19.44 -2.04 -21.16
CA THR A 165 -19.03 -1.02 -22.13
C THR A 165 -18.27 0.06 -21.40
N TYR A 166 -17.13 0.51 -21.94
CA TYR A 166 -16.44 1.68 -21.40
C TYR A 166 -15.89 2.57 -22.50
N GLU A 167 -15.89 3.87 -22.20
CA GLU A 167 -15.23 4.92 -22.96
C GLU A 167 -14.05 5.42 -22.13
N TYR A 168 -12.85 5.30 -22.69
CA TYR A 168 -11.60 5.73 -22.07
C TYR A 168 -11.05 6.94 -22.81
N GLU A 169 -10.58 7.93 -22.06
CA GLU A 169 -9.99 9.15 -22.58
C GLU A 169 -8.66 9.45 -21.87
N PHE A 170 -7.60 9.65 -22.65
CA PHE A 170 -6.32 10.18 -22.21
C PHE A 170 -6.15 11.61 -22.74
N THR A 171 -6.03 12.56 -21.81
CA THR A 171 -5.82 13.98 -22.09
C THR A 171 -4.48 14.43 -21.51
N PRO A 172 -3.44 14.65 -22.36
CA PRO A 172 -2.16 15.19 -21.92
C PRO A 172 -2.32 16.60 -21.32
N LEU A 173 -1.42 16.98 -20.41
CA LEU A 173 -1.32 18.37 -19.96
C LEU A 173 -0.87 19.26 -21.13
N ALA A 174 -1.19 20.56 -21.08
CA ALA A 174 -0.81 21.49 -22.14
C ALA A 174 0.72 21.52 -22.43
N ALA A 175 1.56 21.28 -21.43
CA ALA A 175 3.02 21.20 -21.61
C ALA A 175 3.51 19.83 -22.13
N MET A 176 2.62 18.90 -22.47
CA MET A 176 2.94 17.58 -23.00
C MET A 176 2.75 17.49 -24.53
N ASP A 177 3.64 18.13 -25.30
CA ASP A 177 3.65 18.20 -26.77
C ASP A 177 4.06 16.91 -27.54
N LYS A 178 4.90 16.06 -26.95
CA LYS A 178 5.39 14.75 -27.47
C LYS A 178 4.43 13.56 -27.35
N VAL A 179 3.28 13.69 -26.68
CA VAL A 179 2.27 12.60 -26.60
C VAL A 179 0.93 13.13 -27.06
N LYS A 180 0.18 12.30 -27.79
CA LYS A 180 -1.14 12.67 -28.32
C LYS A 180 -2.23 12.18 -27.39
N SER A 181 -3.35 12.90 -27.37
CA SER A 181 -4.58 12.42 -26.73
C SER A 181 -5.05 11.12 -27.39
N ARG A 182 -5.78 10.31 -26.61
CA ARG A 182 -6.37 9.06 -27.08
C ARG A 182 -7.77 8.92 -26.53
N GLN A 183 -8.70 8.51 -27.37
CA GLN A 183 -10.01 8.05 -26.97
C GLN A 183 -10.22 6.63 -27.49
N ASP A 184 -10.83 5.78 -26.68
CA ASP A 184 -11.10 4.38 -27.01
C ASP A 184 -12.46 3.99 -26.43
N LYS A 185 -13.23 3.19 -27.16
CA LYS A 185 -14.53 2.68 -26.72
C LYS A 185 -14.57 1.18 -26.94
N LYS A 186 -14.81 0.41 -25.88
CA LYS A 186 -14.85 -1.05 -25.96
C LYS A 186 -16.11 -1.58 -25.30
N THR A 187 -16.62 -2.66 -25.88
CA THR A 187 -17.65 -3.49 -25.28
C THR A 187 -17.11 -4.90 -25.19
N MET A 188 -17.30 -5.53 -24.04
CA MET A 188 -16.86 -6.90 -23.78
C MET A 188 -17.78 -7.57 -22.78
N ASP A 189 -17.74 -8.90 -22.76
CA ASP A 189 -18.37 -9.66 -21.68
C ASP A 189 -17.48 -9.66 -20.44
N LEU A 190 -18.13 -9.61 -19.28
CA LEU A 190 -17.55 -9.89 -17.97
C LEU A 190 -17.15 -11.37 -17.92
N LYS A 191 -15.99 -11.72 -18.49
CA LYS A 191 -15.36 -13.03 -18.30
C LYS A 191 -14.60 -13.03 -16.98
N LEU A 192 -15.36 -13.14 -15.90
CA LEU A 192 -14.84 -13.49 -14.57
C LEU A 192 -14.54 -15.01 -14.54
N ASP A 193 -13.82 -15.46 -13.52
CA ASP A 193 -13.38 -16.85 -13.35
C ASP A 193 -14.47 -17.87 -13.74
N PRO A 194 -14.20 -18.88 -14.60
CA PRO A 194 -15.19 -19.87 -15.05
C PRO A 194 -15.87 -20.64 -13.92
N ALA A 195 -15.36 -20.59 -12.68
CA ALA A 195 -16.03 -21.15 -11.51
C ALA A 195 -17.27 -20.35 -11.06
N ILE A 196 -17.50 -19.13 -11.57
CA ILE A 196 -18.63 -18.31 -11.15
C ILE A 196 -19.28 -17.60 -12.35
N ASP A 197 -20.37 -18.18 -12.84
CA ASP A 197 -21.22 -17.57 -13.84
C ASP A 197 -22.05 -16.45 -13.18
N PHE A 198 -21.59 -15.21 -13.29
CA PHE A 198 -22.28 -14.06 -12.71
C PHE A 198 -23.04 -13.29 -13.78
N GLU A 199 -24.37 -13.29 -13.69
CA GLU A 199 -25.20 -12.31 -14.36
C GLU A 199 -25.79 -11.37 -13.31
N LEU A 200 -25.43 -10.07 -13.39
CA LEU A 200 -25.89 -9.07 -12.42
C LEU A 200 -27.42 -8.99 -12.34
N MET A 201 -28.10 -9.20 -13.46
CA MET A 201 -29.57 -9.21 -13.51
C MET A 201 -30.18 -10.37 -12.72
N GLU A 202 -29.59 -11.57 -12.73
CA GLU A 202 -30.06 -12.69 -11.92
C GLU A 202 -29.92 -12.45 -10.40
N ARG A 203 -29.15 -11.45 -10.02
CA ARG A 203 -28.92 -11.04 -8.63
C ARG A 203 -29.68 -9.77 -8.27
N ASP A 204 -30.65 -9.37 -9.09
CA ASP A 204 -31.41 -8.13 -8.95
C ASP A 204 -30.50 -6.88 -8.85
N ILE A 205 -29.45 -6.83 -9.67
CA ILE A 205 -28.58 -5.67 -9.85
C ILE A 205 -28.77 -5.14 -11.26
N GLY A 206 -29.48 -4.01 -11.37
CA GLY A 206 -29.63 -3.27 -12.62
C GLY A 206 -28.37 -2.52 -13.06
N PRO A 207 -28.49 -1.58 -14.01
CA PRO A 207 -27.34 -0.89 -14.59
C PRO A 207 -26.43 -0.25 -13.53
N VAL A 208 -25.12 -0.48 -13.68
CA VAL A 208 -24.08 0.12 -12.85
C VAL A 208 -23.26 1.06 -13.73
N HIS A 209 -23.25 2.34 -13.39
CA HIS A 209 -22.43 3.33 -14.10
C HIS A 209 -21.20 3.67 -13.26
N LEU A 210 -20.01 3.71 -13.85
CA LEU A 210 -18.76 4.01 -13.17
C LEU A 210 -18.02 5.15 -13.88
N ASP A 211 -17.84 6.26 -13.18
CA ASP A 211 -16.96 7.36 -13.57
C ASP A 211 -15.60 7.21 -12.90
N LEU A 212 -14.51 7.37 -13.65
CA LEU A 212 -13.14 7.34 -13.16
C LEU A 212 -12.34 8.53 -13.65
N TYR A 213 -11.68 9.24 -12.73
CA TYR A 213 -10.66 10.24 -13.01
C TYR A 213 -9.37 9.80 -12.33
N ILE A 214 -8.34 9.51 -13.12
CA ILE A 214 -7.10 8.91 -12.66
C ILE A 214 -5.94 9.92 -12.83
N PHE A 215 -5.17 10.05 -11.78
CA PHE A 215 -4.09 11.03 -11.64
C PHE A 215 -2.71 10.37 -11.73
N ASP A 216 -1.69 11.15 -12.05
CA ASP A 216 -0.30 10.76 -11.94
C ASP A 216 0.43 11.69 -10.97
N ARG A 217 0.90 11.13 -9.85
CA ARG A 217 1.54 11.88 -8.76
C ARG A 217 3.06 11.97 -8.88
N ASP A 218 3.65 11.52 -9.99
CA ASP A 218 5.09 11.66 -10.21
C ASP A 218 5.45 13.15 -10.19
N PRO A 219 6.43 13.56 -9.35
CA PRO A 219 6.79 14.97 -9.20
C PRO A 219 7.11 15.69 -10.52
N ARG A 220 7.64 14.97 -11.51
CA ARG A 220 7.98 15.51 -12.83
C ARG A 220 6.73 15.76 -13.66
N ILE A 221 5.79 14.82 -13.64
CA ILE A 221 4.50 14.99 -14.32
C ILE A 221 3.71 16.13 -13.70
N LEU A 222 3.68 16.21 -12.37
CA LEU A 222 3.06 17.33 -11.66
C LEU A 222 3.73 18.66 -12.01
N ALA A 223 5.04 18.69 -12.28
CA ALA A 223 5.75 19.90 -12.70
C ALA A 223 5.35 20.43 -14.08
N LEU A 224 4.70 19.61 -14.92
CA LEU A 224 4.30 19.99 -16.28
C LEU A 224 2.98 20.78 -16.34
N GLY A 225 2.26 20.96 -15.22
CA GLY A 225 1.00 21.70 -15.28
C GLY A 225 0.21 21.82 -13.98
N VAL A 226 0.67 21.22 -12.88
CA VAL A 226 -0.01 21.32 -11.58
C VAL A 226 0.63 22.45 -10.77
N THR A 227 -0.14 23.51 -10.53
CA THR A 227 0.28 24.70 -9.78
C THR A 227 0.39 24.42 -8.28
N ASP A 228 -0.64 23.80 -7.68
CA ASP A 228 -0.67 23.41 -6.26
C ASP A 228 -0.43 21.91 -6.06
N LYS A 229 0.83 21.48 -6.19
CA LYS A 229 1.22 20.06 -6.10
C LYS A 229 0.94 19.45 -4.73
N GLU A 230 1.18 20.21 -3.66
CA GLU A 230 0.97 19.75 -2.29
C GLU A 230 -0.52 19.68 -1.96
N GLY A 231 -1.29 20.70 -2.35
CA GLY A 231 -2.74 20.71 -2.21
C GLY A 231 -3.39 19.56 -2.97
N LEU A 232 -2.97 19.28 -4.21
CA LEU A 232 -3.48 18.14 -4.98
C LEU A 232 -3.18 16.81 -4.29
N LYS A 233 -1.92 16.58 -3.88
CA LYS A 233 -1.54 15.33 -3.17
C LYS A 233 -2.34 15.15 -1.88
N LYS A 234 -2.51 16.23 -1.11
CA LYS A 234 -3.29 16.22 0.12
C LYS A 234 -4.76 15.93 -0.16
N PHE A 235 -5.35 16.58 -1.16
CA PHE A 235 -6.72 16.35 -1.59
C PHE A 235 -6.93 14.88 -1.99
N LEU A 236 -6.05 14.32 -2.83
CA LEU A 236 -6.16 12.92 -3.27
C LEU A 236 -5.97 11.91 -2.14
N ASN A 237 -5.15 12.23 -1.12
CA ASN A 237 -5.03 11.36 0.05
C ASN A 237 -6.29 11.35 0.92
N GLU A 238 -7.01 12.47 1.00
CA GLU A 238 -8.19 12.64 1.87
C GLU A 238 -9.50 12.29 1.15
N ALA A 239 -9.61 12.58 -0.14
CA ALA A 239 -10.84 12.49 -0.92
C ALA A 239 -10.75 11.53 -2.11
N GLY A 240 -9.57 10.97 -2.40
CA GLY A 240 -9.40 9.95 -3.42
C GLY A 240 -10.01 8.61 -3.02
N GLY A 241 -10.39 7.81 -4.01
CA GLY A 241 -11.07 6.54 -3.88
C GLY A 241 -12.23 6.44 -4.87
N ILE A 242 -12.75 5.22 -5.03
CA ILE A 242 -13.97 4.96 -5.80
C ILE A 242 -15.13 4.85 -4.81
N ARG A 243 -16.08 5.78 -4.88
CA ARG A 243 -17.22 5.90 -3.97
C ARG A 243 -18.48 5.34 -4.60
N VAL A 244 -19.44 4.92 -3.78
CA VAL A 244 -20.74 4.43 -4.28
C VAL A 244 -21.83 5.45 -4.00
N TYR A 245 -22.67 5.68 -5.00
CA TYR A 245 -23.84 6.56 -4.96
C TYR A 245 -25.05 5.76 -5.42
N ARG A 246 -26.17 5.93 -4.70
CA ARG A 246 -27.44 5.31 -5.05
C ARG A 246 -28.51 6.38 -5.12
N ASP A 247 -29.16 6.51 -6.27
CA ASP A 247 -30.06 7.62 -6.63
C ASP A 247 -29.41 9.00 -6.37
N GLY A 248 -28.13 9.14 -6.75
CA GLY A 248 -27.36 10.38 -6.61
C GLY A 248 -26.89 10.72 -5.19
N ILE A 249 -27.20 9.88 -4.20
CA ILE A 249 -26.79 10.08 -2.80
C ILE A 249 -25.73 9.06 -2.39
N ARG A 250 -24.70 9.55 -1.71
CA ARG A 250 -23.58 8.73 -1.22
C ARG A 250 -24.02 7.60 -0.30
N VAL A 251 -23.46 6.42 -0.54
CA VAL A 251 -23.50 5.25 0.35
C VAL A 251 -22.12 5.15 1.00
N TYR A 252 -22.06 5.37 2.32
CA TYR A 252 -20.82 5.21 3.08
C TYR A 252 -20.55 3.72 3.32
N ASP A 253 -19.35 3.28 3.66
CA ASP A 253 -18.09 4.02 3.76
C ASP A 253 -17.15 3.75 2.57
N TYR A 254 -17.72 3.32 1.44
CA TYR A 254 -16.99 2.99 0.22
C TYR A 254 -16.12 4.16 -0.26
N GLY A 255 -14.80 3.92 -0.36
CA GLY A 255 -13.81 4.90 -0.81
C GLY A 255 -13.50 5.99 0.23
N GLU A 256 -13.76 5.75 1.51
CA GLU A 256 -13.23 6.55 2.62
C GLU A 256 -11.75 6.22 2.90
N PRO A 257 -10.96 7.15 3.50
CA PRO A 257 -9.63 6.85 3.97
C PRO A 257 -9.63 5.63 4.91
N GLY A 258 -8.86 4.60 4.56
CA GLY A 258 -8.80 3.33 5.30
C GLY A 258 -9.81 2.27 4.85
N ASN A 259 -10.78 2.61 3.99
CA ASN A 259 -11.70 1.65 3.37
C ASN A 259 -11.40 1.47 1.88
N ASP A 260 -10.54 0.51 1.59
CA ASP A 260 -10.24 0.05 0.24
C ASP A 260 -11.14 -1.13 -0.17
N TRP A 261 -12.44 -0.85 -0.34
CA TRP A 261 -13.43 -1.89 -0.60
C TRP A 261 -13.19 -2.70 -1.89
N LEU A 262 -12.40 -2.18 -2.84
CA LEU A 262 -11.98 -2.84 -4.08
C LEU A 262 -10.55 -3.41 -4.01
N ASP A 263 -9.89 -3.30 -2.86
CA ASP A 263 -8.51 -3.75 -2.62
C ASP A 263 -7.50 -3.23 -3.67
N LEU A 264 -7.67 -1.99 -4.13
CA LEU A 264 -6.81 -1.40 -5.16
C LEU A 264 -5.35 -1.28 -4.66
N GLY A 265 -5.17 -0.89 -3.40
CA GLY A 265 -3.89 -0.73 -2.72
C GLY A 265 -3.20 -2.04 -2.37
N GLY A 266 -3.91 -3.03 -1.80
CA GLY A 266 -3.32 -4.33 -1.45
C GLY A 266 -2.84 -5.08 -2.70
N ARG A 267 -3.56 -4.93 -3.81
CA ARG A 267 -3.16 -5.41 -5.13
C ARG A 267 -1.87 -4.79 -5.68
N ARG A 268 -1.39 -3.65 -5.16
CA ARG A 268 -0.12 -3.02 -5.60
C ARG A 268 1.13 -3.65 -5.00
N VAL A 269 1.03 -4.38 -3.89
CA VAL A 269 2.20 -4.95 -3.18
C VAL A 269 3.09 -5.78 -4.11
N ASN A 270 2.47 -6.46 -5.09
CA ASN A 270 3.18 -7.32 -6.05
C ASN A 270 3.52 -6.62 -7.39
N ILE A 271 2.82 -5.53 -7.78
CA ILE A 271 3.05 -4.81 -9.05
C ILE A 271 2.78 -3.30 -8.90
N PRO A 272 3.66 -2.53 -8.23
CA PRO A 272 3.37 -1.16 -7.81
C PRO A 272 3.14 -0.19 -8.98
N THR A 273 3.78 -0.39 -10.12
CA THR A 273 3.77 0.57 -11.24
C THR A 273 2.60 0.39 -12.22
N LYS A 274 2.00 -0.81 -12.29
CA LYS A 274 0.88 -1.15 -13.19
C LYS A 274 -0.50 -1.04 -12.53
N ARG A 275 -0.60 -1.04 -11.20
CA ARG A 275 -1.88 -0.97 -10.49
C ARG A 275 -2.09 0.40 -9.85
N ILE A 276 -3.35 0.85 -9.79
CA ILE A 276 -3.75 2.12 -9.17
C ILE A 276 -4.06 1.93 -7.69
N SER A 277 -3.97 2.99 -6.89
CA SER A 277 -4.38 3.04 -5.48
C SER A 277 -5.48 4.08 -5.29
N ASN A 278 -6.22 4.02 -4.19
CA ASN A 278 -7.30 4.98 -3.89
C ASN A 278 -6.84 6.44 -3.97
N ASN A 279 -5.60 6.73 -3.57
CA ASN A 279 -5.03 8.08 -3.62
C ASN A 279 -4.51 8.52 -5.01
N LEU A 280 -4.86 7.79 -6.07
CA LEU A 280 -4.59 8.10 -7.48
C LEU A 280 -5.87 8.21 -8.31
N VAL A 281 -7.04 8.00 -7.71
CA VAL A 281 -8.32 7.97 -8.42
C VAL A 281 -9.36 8.77 -7.67
N ILE A 282 -10.20 9.49 -8.40
CA ILE A 282 -11.50 9.96 -7.91
C ILE A 282 -12.52 9.25 -8.78
N GLY A 283 -13.32 8.38 -8.18
CA GLY A 283 -14.32 7.61 -8.91
C GLY A 283 -15.67 7.59 -8.23
N ALA A 284 -16.70 7.36 -9.02
CA ALA A 284 -18.08 7.21 -8.56
C ALA A 284 -18.75 6.04 -9.26
N VAL A 285 -19.28 5.11 -8.48
CA VAL A 285 -20.21 4.09 -8.93
C VAL A 285 -21.62 4.60 -8.67
N SER A 286 -22.44 4.73 -9.69
CA SER A 286 -23.83 5.17 -9.61
C SER A 286 -24.77 3.98 -9.82
N LEU A 287 -25.71 3.84 -8.90
CA LEU A 287 -26.73 2.79 -8.86
C LEU A 287 -28.12 3.42 -8.69
N GLN A 288 -29.17 2.67 -9.02
CA GLN A 288 -30.55 3.07 -8.73
C GLN A 288 -31.17 2.14 -7.69
N ILE A 289 -31.98 2.67 -6.78
CA ILE A 289 -32.67 1.83 -5.78
C ILE A 289 -33.63 0.86 -6.47
N GLU A 290 -34.38 1.36 -7.46
CA GLU A 290 -35.44 0.63 -8.15
C GLU A 290 -34.94 -0.54 -8.99
N SER A 291 -33.88 -0.34 -9.76
CA SER A 291 -33.35 -1.38 -10.65
C SER A 291 -32.39 -2.33 -9.96
N SER A 292 -31.93 -2.03 -8.74
CA SER A 292 -30.93 -2.84 -8.04
C SER A 292 -31.38 -3.30 -6.64
N PRO A 293 -32.58 -3.88 -6.44
CA PRO A 293 -33.10 -4.20 -5.12
C PRO A 293 -32.31 -5.30 -4.38
N GLY A 294 -31.52 -6.12 -5.09
CA GLY A 294 -30.65 -7.13 -4.49
C GLY A 294 -29.53 -6.56 -3.62
N LEU A 295 -29.15 -5.29 -3.83
CA LEU A 295 -28.20 -4.57 -2.98
C LEU A 295 -28.92 -3.99 -1.75
N ILE A 296 -28.87 -4.74 -0.65
CA ILE A 296 -29.51 -4.37 0.62
C ILE A 296 -28.59 -3.44 1.40
N GLU A 297 -29.01 -2.19 1.61
CA GLU A 297 -28.29 -1.24 2.48
C GLU A 297 -28.38 -1.67 3.95
N LYS A 298 -27.28 -1.50 4.69
CA LYS A 298 -27.31 -1.63 6.15
C LYS A 298 -28.12 -0.48 6.76
N THR A 299 -28.72 -0.74 7.91
CA THR A 299 -29.60 0.23 8.59
C THR A 299 -28.92 1.53 9.05
N ASN A 300 -27.59 1.50 9.24
CA ASN A 300 -26.74 2.66 9.52
C ASN A 300 -26.26 3.39 8.27
N ARG A 301 -26.56 2.86 7.06
CA ARG A 301 -26.06 3.32 5.75
C ARG A 301 -24.53 3.33 5.62
N GLU A 302 -23.86 2.49 6.40
CA GLU A 302 -22.43 2.18 6.29
C GLU A 302 -22.26 0.86 5.50
N GLY A 303 -22.75 0.90 4.28
CA GLY A 303 -22.51 -0.07 3.23
C GLY A 303 -23.72 -0.95 2.94
N PHE A 304 -23.51 -1.91 2.05
CA PHE A 304 -24.42 -2.99 1.77
C PHE A 304 -24.16 -4.17 2.71
N VAL A 305 -25.17 -5.04 2.87
CA VAL A 305 -25.01 -6.34 3.53
C VAL A 305 -24.03 -7.17 2.70
N GLY A 306 -23.01 -7.75 3.36
CA GLY A 306 -21.95 -8.54 2.72
C GLY A 306 -22.41 -9.93 2.32
N ASN A 307 -23.31 -10.01 1.34
CA ASN A 307 -23.82 -11.25 0.75
C ASN A 307 -23.18 -11.52 -0.62
N GLU A 308 -23.59 -12.60 -1.28
CA GLU A 308 -23.10 -12.97 -2.61
C GLU A 308 -23.45 -11.91 -3.67
N THR A 309 -24.62 -11.27 -3.56
CA THR A 309 -25.02 -10.15 -4.44
C THR A 309 -24.05 -8.98 -4.35
N PHE A 310 -23.67 -8.56 -3.14
CA PHE A 310 -22.65 -7.52 -2.96
C PHE A 310 -21.28 -7.94 -3.49
N ARG A 311 -20.90 -9.22 -3.33
CA ARG A 311 -19.65 -9.75 -3.88
C ARG A 311 -19.63 -9.67 -5.41
N ALA A 312 -20.71 -10.06 -6.08
CA ALA A 312 -20.85 -9.97 -7.52
C ALA A 312 -20.75 -8.52 -8.02
N PHE A 313 -21.45 -7.59 -7.35
CA PHE A 313 -21.34 -6.16 -7.63
C PHE A 313 -19.90 -5.65 -7.50
N LYS A 314 -19.22 -6.01 -6.40
CA LYS A 314 -17.82 -5.62 -6.16
C LYS A 314 -16.91 -6.15 -7.27
N GLU A 315 -16.99 -7.43 -7.60
CA GLU A 315 -16.17 -8.07 -8.63
C GLU A 315 -16.40 -7.46 -10.03
N ALA A 316 -17.65 -7.12 -10.38
CA ALA A 316 -17.96 -6.43 -11.64
C ALA A 316 -17.30 -5.05 -11.72
N VAL A 317 -17.37 -4.26 -10.65
CA VAL A 317 -16.71 -2.94 -10.58
C VAL A 317 -15.18 -3.11 -10.64
N GLU A 318 -14.61 -4.08 -9.92
CA GLU A 318 -13.17 -4.36 -9.95
C GLU A 318 -12.69 -4.76 -11.35
N PHE A 319 -13.48 -5.57 -12.06
CA PHE A 319 -13.18 -5.95 -13.44
C PHE A 319 -13.17 -4.73 -14.35
N ALA A 320 -14.19 -3.86 -14.28
CA ALA A 320 -14.26 -2.63 -15.06
C ALA A 320 -13.04 -1.71 -14.79
N VAL A 321 -12.70 -1.52 -13.51
CA VAL A 321 -11.50 -0.76 -13.12
C VAL A 321 -10.24 -1.40 -13.69
N THR A 322 -10.13 -2.73 -13.69
CA THR A 322 -8.97 -3.46 -14.23
C THR A 322 -8.80 -3.21 -15.73
N GLN A 323 -9.90 -3.21 -16.51
CA GLN A 323 -9.86 -2.91 -17.94
C GLN A 323 -9.42 -1.46 -18.20
N VAL A 324 -9.96 -0.50 -17.47
CA VAL A 324 -9.55 0.92 -17.60
C VAL A 324 -8.08 1.12 -17.22
N VAL A 325 -7.61 0.43 -16.16
CA VAL A 325 -6.20 0.49 -15.74
C VAL A 325 -5.27 -0.08 -16.81
N TRP A 326 -5.71 -1.09 -17.57
CA TRP A 326 -4.96 -1.60 -18.71
C TRP A 326 -4.73 -0.52 -19.77
N GLU A 327 -5.80 0.18 -20.18
CA GLU A 327 -5.71 1.30 -21.12
C GLU A 327 -4.80 2.41 -20.61
N ARG A 328 -5.02 2.83 -19.36
CA ARG A 328 -4.23 3.84 -18.64
C ARG A 328 -2.74 3.50 -18.59
N ASN A 329 -2.38 2.23 -18.47
CA ASN A 329 -0.98 1.81 -18.42
C ASN A 329 -0.26 1.95 -19.77
N GLN A 330 -0.96 1.78 -20.89
CA GLN A 330 -0.37 2.02 -22.21
C GLN A 330 0.04 3.48 -22.34
N ASP A 331 -0.87 4.40 -22.03
CA ASP A 331 -0.60 5.84 -22.13
C ASP A 331 0.37 6.33 -21.05
N LYS A 332 0.29 5.80 -19.83
CA LYS A 332 1.31 6.08 -18.81
C LYS A 332 2.71 5.68 -19.29
N THR A 333 2.83 4.54 -19.97
CA THR A 333 4.14 4.08 -20.50
C THR A 333 4.66 5.08 -21.54
N ARG A 334 3.80 5.56 -22.45
CA ARG A 334 4.15 6.61 -23.42
C ARG A 334 4.61 7.90 -22.75
N ILE A 335 3.87 8.39 -21.74
CA ILE A 335 4.24 9.58 -20.96
C ILE A 335 5.60 9.38 -20.28
N ARG A 336 5.82 8.21 -19.67
CA ARG A 336 7.09 7.90 -18.99
C ARG A 336 8.27 7.91 -19.97
N ASN A 337 8.09 7.37 -21.17
CA ASN A 337 9.14 7.37 -22.20
C ASN A 337 9.55 8.80 -22.62
N GLU A 338 8.59 9.72 -22.76
CA GLU A 338 8.83 11.05 -23.34
C GLU A 338 9.16 12.14 -22.31
N TYR A 339 8.57 12.09 -21.11
CA TYR A 339 8.63 13.17 -20.12
C TYR A 339 9.31 12.80 -18.82
N SER A 340 9.61 11.52 -18.62
CA SER A 340 10.29 11.07 -17.40
C SER A 340 11.76 10.80 -17.63
N SER A 341 12.36 11.43 -18.65
CA SER A 341 13.75 11.31 -19.14
C SER A 341 14.82 11.04 -18.05
N LYS A 342 14.90 9.79 -17.61
CA LYS A 342 15.81 8.82 -18.20
C LYS A 342 14.92 7.87 -19.00
N LYS A 343 15.43 7.37 -20.14
CA LYS A 343 14.95 6.09 -20.70
C LYS A 343 14.68 5.12 -19.54
N LEU A 344 13.89 4.09 -19.76
CA LEU A 344 14.22 2.77 -19.19
C LEU A 344 15.61 2.33 -19.72
N LYS A 345 16.66 3.14 -19.54
CA LYS A 345 18.01 2.65 -19.35
C LYS A 345 18.00 2.31 -17.88
N GLU A 346 17.68 1.04 -17.62
CA GLU A 346 18.14 0.26 -16.49
C GLU A 346 18.99 1.10 -15.51
N PRO A 347 18.40 1.62 -14.41
CA PRO A 347 19.08 2.59 -13.55
C PRO A 347 20.43 2.07 -13.10
N VAL A 348 20.47 0.81 -12.67
CA VAL A 348 21.70 0.08 -12.32
C VAL A 348 22.72 0.05 -13.46
N LEU A 349 22.33 -0.30 -14.69
CA LEU A 349 23.29 -0.40 -15.80
C LEU A 349 23.77 0.97 -16.28
N ALA A 350 22.91 1.99 -16.21
CA ALA A 350 23.30 3.37 -16.48
C ALA A 350 24.27 3.90 -15.40
N ASP A 351 23.99 3.63 -14.14
CA ASP A 351 24.81 4.06 -13.01
C ASP A 351 26.13 3.27 -12.97
N LEU A 352 26.14 2.00 -13.39
CA LEU A 352 27.36 1.21 -13.62
C LEU A 352 28.17 1.75 -14.81
N THR A 353 27.51 2.23 -15.87
CA THR A 353 28.20 2.88 -17.00
C THR A 353 28.84 4.19 -16.54
N GLU A 354 28.12 5.02 -15.78
CA GLU A 354 28.70 6.24 -15.18
C GLU A 354 29.87 5.89 -14.25
N LEU A 355 29.73 4.83 -13.45
CA LEU A 355 30.79 4.36 -12.57
C LEU A 355 32.02 3.90 -13.37
N ARG A 356 31.85 3.18 -14.49
CA ARG A 356 32.94 2.79 -15.40
C ARG A 356 33.67 4.03 -15.92
N ASP A 357 32.94 5.04 -16.39
CA ASP A 357 33.54 6.29 -16.89
C ASP A 357 34.39 6.99 -15.81
N ILE A 358 33.91 7.00 -14.56
CA ILE A 358 34.64 7.60 -13.43
C ILE A 358 35.88 6.76 -13.08
N VAL A 359 35.74 5.44 -13.06
CA VAL A 359 36.82 4.48 -12.78
C VAL A 359 37.92 4.59 -13.84
N GLU A 360 37.57 4.72 -15.11
CA GLU A 360 38.52 4.97 -16.21
C GLU A 360 39.22 6.31 -16.07
N LYS A 361 38.46 7.40 -15.87
CA LYS A 361 39.04 8.75 -15.66
C LYS A 361 39.99 8.81 -14.47
N LYS A 362 39.74 8.02 -13.42
CA LYS A 362 40.59 7.90 -12.24
C LYS A 362 41.68 6.83 -12.35
N ASN A 363 41.84 6.15 -13.49
CA ASN A 363 42.79 5.04 -13.71
C ASN A 363 42.63 3.88 -12.70
N LEU A 364 41.40 3.61 -12.26
CA LEU A 364 41.06 2.55 -11.29
C LEU A 364 40.62 1.24 -11.96
N THR A 365 40.63 1.16 -13.29
CA THR A 365 40.13 0.01 -14.05
C THR A 365 40.80 -1.30 -13.66
N LYS A 366 42.12 -1.28 -13.39
CA LYS A 366 42.87 -2.47 -12.92
C LYS A 366 42.38 -2.99 -11.57
N ASP A 367 41.85 -2.10 -10.73
CA ASP A 367 41.46 -2.41 -9.36
C ASP A 367 39.98 -2.80 -9.23
N LEU A 368 39.12 -2.22 -10.07
CA LEU A 368 37.67 -2.32 -9.94
C LEU A 368 36.97 -2.96 -11.14
N GLY A 369 37.61 -3.02 -12.31
CA GLY A 369 36.98 -3.47 -13.56
C GLY A 369 36.33 -4.84 -13.45
N ALA A 370 37.06 -5.83 -12.93
CA ALA A 370 36.54 -7.19 -12.77
C ALA A 370 35.30 -7.28 -11.86
N TYR A 371 35.19 -6.40 -10.85
CA TYR A 371 33.99 -6.35 -10.01
C TYR A 371 32.81 -5.74 -10.76
N LEU A 372 33.04 -4.66 -11.52
CA LEU A 372 32.01 -4.01 -12.34
C LEU A 372 31.47 -4.94 -13.42
N ASP A 373 32.36 -5.65 -14.12
CA ASP A 373 31.98 -6.64 -15.15
C ASP A 373 31.09 -7.74 -14.55
N ARG A 374 31.42 -8.21 -13.35
CA ARG A 374 30.64 -9.23 -12.64
C ARG A 374 29.29 -8.71 -12.16
N ILE A 375 29.25 -7.51 -11.57
CA ILE A 375 27.99 -6.85 -11.15
C ILE A 375 27.04 -6.71 -12.34
N GLU A 376 27.55 -6.21 -13.46
CA GLU A 376 26.77 -6.01 -14.68
C GLU A 376 26.23 -7.33 -15.24
N SER A 377 27.09 -8.34 -15.39
CA SER A 377 26.71 -9.65 -15.93
C SER A 377 25.68 -10.37 -15.05
N ASP A 378 25.90 -10.44 -13.73
CA ASP A 378 24.97 -11.09 -12.82
C ASP A 378 23.64 -10.32 -12.72
N PHE A 379 23.66 -8.98 -12.79
CA PHE A 379 22.45 -8.16 -12.82
C PHE A 379 21.60 -8.39 -14.08
N VAL A 380 22.25 -8.53 -15.24
CA VAL A 380 21.58 -8.89 -16.50
C VAL A 380 20.88 -10.25 -16.37
N VAL A 381 21.53 -11.23 -15.75
CA VAL A 381 20.92 -12.56 -15.49
C VAL A 381 19.72 -12.47 -14.56
N ILE A 382 19.81 -11.67 -13.49
CA ILE A 382 18.69 -11.39 -12.57
C ILE A 382 17.51 -10.84 -13.38
N ARG A 383 17.75 -9.78 -14.16
CA ARG A 383 16.74 -9.08 -14.97
C ARG A 383 16.03 -10.03 -15.95
N ASP A 384 16.80 -10.70 -16.80
CA ASP A 384 16.24 -11.48 -17.93
C ASP A 384 15.40 -12.67 -17.46
N ARG A 385 15.79 -13.31 -16.35
CA ARG A 385 15.04 -14.43 -15.76
C ARG A 385 13.83 -14.01 -14.92
N PHE A 386 13.84 -12.81 -14.37
CA PHE A 386 12.66 -12.27 -13.68
C PHE A 386 11.63 -11.71 -14.65
N LEU A 387 12.04 -11.14 -15.79
CA LEU A 387 11.11 -10.71 -16.84
C LEU A 387 10.36 -11.88 -17.49
N THR A 388 10.89 -13.10 -17.38
CA THR A 388 10.35 -14.32 -18.00
C THR A 388 9.68 -15.28 -17.02
N SER A 389 9.78 -15.06 -15.70
CA SER A 389 9.13 -15.90 -14.68
C SER A 389 7.90 -15.21 -14.08
N ALA A 390 6.71 -15.78 -14.31
CA ALA A 390 5.45 -15.37 -13.66
C ALA A 390 5.39 -15.77 -12.16
N SER A 391 6.44 -16.39 -11.63
CA SER A 391 6.43 -17.08 -10.34
C SER A 391 7.82 -17.06 -9.68
N ALA A 392 8.01 -16.25 -8.64
CA ALA A 392 8.74 -16.60 -7.40
C ALA A 392 8.72 -15.42 -6.41
N GLY A 393 8.46 -15.71 -5.13
CA GLY A 393 8.14 -14.77 -4.05
C GLY A 393 9.23 -13.79 -3.56
N LEU A 394 10.13 -13.32 -4.42
CA LEU A 394 11.01 -12.18 -4.15
C LEU A 394 10.56 -11.00 -5.02
N SER A 395 10.18 -9.87 -4.41
CA SER A 395 9.87 -8.67 -5.18
C SER A 395 11.13 -8.20 -5.90
N LEU A 396 11.20 -8.38 -7.22
CA LEU A 396 12.30 -7.89 -8.08
C LEU A 396 12.62 -6.42 -7.80
N SER A 397 11.61 -5.64 -7.41
CA SER A 397 11.76 -4.23 -7.04
C SER A 397 12.69 -4.03 -5.83
N ALA A 398 12.69 -4.94 -4.86
CA ALA A 398 13.59 -4.86 -3.71
C ALA A 398 15.03 -5.17 -4.13
N VAL A 399 15.24 -6.23 -4.92
CA VAL A 399 16.58 -6.58 -5.42
C VAL A 399 17.17 -5.46 -6.27
N ILE A 400 16.38 -4.87 -7.19
CA ILE A 400 16.83 -3.74 -8.00
C ILE A 400 17.21 -2.56 -7.10
N HIS A 401 16.37 -2.22 -6.11
CA HIS A 401 16.62 -1.10 -5.21
C HIS A 401 17.91 -1.29 -4.38
N GLU A 402 18.17 -2.50 -3.91
CA GLU A 402 19.39 -2.85 -3.17
C GLU A 402 20.65 -2.69 -4.03
N VAL A 403 20.58 -3.13 -5.30
CA VAL A 403 21.70 -2.97 -6.24
C VAL A 403 21.89 -1.49 -6.61
N GLU A 404 20.82 -0.73 -6.85
CA GLU A 404 20.86 0.72 -7.12
C GLU A 404 21.59 1.46 -5.99
N LYS A 405 21.17 1.22 -4.73
CA LYS A 405 21.77 1.88 -3.57
C LYS A 405 23.23 1.47 -3.35
N GLY A 406 23.56 0.20 -3.62
CA GLY A 406 24.95 -0.27 -3.60
C GLY A 406 25.84 0.43 -4.64
N VAL A 407 25.33 0.60 -5.87
CA VAL A 407 26.03 1.34 -6.93
C VAL A 407 26.17 2.82 -6.55
N GLU A 408 25.14 3.45 -6.00
CA GLU A 408 25.18 4.85 -5.56
C GLU A 408 26.26 5.10 -4.49
N VAL A 409 26.34 4.22 -3.48
CA VAL A 409 27.39 4.28 -2.44
C VAL A 409 28.77 4.13 -3.06
N LEU A 410 28.94 3.20 -4.00
CA LEU A 410 30.22 2.97 -4.67
C LEU A 410 30.61 4.16 -5.55
N VAL A 411 29.67 4.76 -6.28
CA VAL A 411 29.88 5.99 -7.06
C VAL A 411 30.34 7.13 -6.16
N LYS A 412 29.68 7.34 -5.02
CA LYS A 412 30.06 8.38 -4.07
C LYS A 412 31.48 8.15 -3.53
N ALA A 413 31.79 6.94 -3.10
CA ALA A 413 33.12 6.59 -2.57
C ALA A 413 34.22 6.77 -3.62
N VAL A 414 33.97 6.35 -4.88
CA VAL A 414 34.92 6.52 -5.98
C VAL A 414 35.07 8.00 -6.36
N LYS A 415 34.04 8.84 -6.25
CA LYS A 415 34.12 10.29 -6.49
C LYS A 415 34.96 10.98 -5.41
N GLU A 416 34.74 10.66 -4.14
CA GLU A 416 35.33 11.34 -2.98
C GLU A 416 36.78 10.92 -2.66
N GLU A 417 37.17 9.67 -2.96
CA GLU A 417 38.48 9.12 -2.59
C GLU A 417 39.31 8.67 -3.82
N LYS A 418 40.63 8.45 -3.63
CA LYS A 418 41.48 7.70 -4.60
C LYS A 418 41.36 6.19 -4.34
N ALA A 419 41.99 5.35 -5.16
CA ALA A 419 42.04 3.90 -4.95
C ALA A 419 42.38 3.56 -3.49
N SER A 420 41.39 3.09 -2.73
CA SER A 420 41.58 2.72 -1.33
C SER A 420 41.17 1.26 -1.12
N PRO A 421 41.77 0.56 -0.13
CA PRO A 421 41.32 -0.77 0.26
C PRO A 421 39.82 -0.82 0.59
N ARG A 422 39.24 0.31 1.01
CA ARG A 422 37.82 0.48 1.28
C ARG A 422 36.97 0.39 0.02
N ILE A 423 37.31 1.13 -1.05
CA ILE A 423 36.59 1.07 -2.33
C ILE A 423 36.63 -0.34 -2.92
N LYS A 424 37.79 -1.02 -2.88
CA LYS A 424 37.91 -2.41 -3.33
C LYS A 424 36.99 -3.36 -2.56
N ARG A 425 36.88 -3.19 -1.23
CA ARG A 425 35.94 -3.96 -0.40
C ARG A 425 34.49 -3.68 -0.76
N LEU A 426 34.11 -2.42 -0.98
CA LEU A 426 32.75 -2.03 -1.39
C LEU A 426 32.37 -2.66 -2.73
N ALA A 427 33.23 -2.53 -3.75
CA ALA A 427 33.01 -3.13 -5.06
C ALA A 427 32.90 -4.66 -4.99
N LYS A 428 33.77 -5.31 -4.22
CA LYS A 428 33.71 -6.75 -3.97
C LYS A 428 32.39 -7.16 -3.31
N HIS A 429 32.00 -6.48 -2.23
CA HIS A 429 30.76 -6.81 -1.53
C HIS A 429 29.52 -6.60 -2.41
N LEU A 430 29.51 -5.57 -3.27
CA LEU A 430 28.42 -5.33 -4.21
C LEU A 430 28.34 -6.44 -5.27
N ALA A 431 29.49 -6.86 -5.79
CA ALA A 431 29.58 -8.00 -6.70
C ALA A 431 29.07 -9.29 -6.03
N ASP A 432 29.45 -9.54 -4.78
CA ASP A 432 29.00 -10.71 -4.02
C ASP A 432 27.48 -10.66 -3.73
N LEU A 433 26.90 -9.48 -3.48
CA LEU A 433 25.46 -9.28 -3.34
C LEU A 433 24.71 -9.64 -4.62
N VAL A 434 25.15 -9.08 -5.75
CA VAL A 434 24.49 -9.28 -7.05
C VAL A 434 24.62 -10.73 -7.47
N GLU A 435 25.78 -11.36 -7.25
CA GLU A 435 25.97 -12.79 -7.53
C GLU A 435 25.05 -13.66 -6.67
N GLY A 436 24.89 -13.33 -5.38
CA GLY A 436 23.99 -14.03 -4.46
C GLY A 436 22.53 -14.03 -4.95
N PHE A 437 22.03 -12.87 -5.38
CA PHE A 437 20.71 -12.77 -6.00
C PHE A 437 20.61 -13.51 -7.33
N ALA A 438 21.63 -13.37 -8.19
CA ALA A 438 21.68 -14.11 -9.45
C ALA A 438 21.64 -15.62 -9.23
N TYR A 439 22.23 -16.16 -8.15
CA TYR A 439 22.08 -17.58 -7.81
C TYR A 439 20.69 -17.99 -7.33
N LEU A 440 19.96 -17.12 -6.64
CA LEU A 440 18.58 -17.42 -6.23
C LEU A 440 17.65 -17.60 -7.44
N ILE A 441 17.95 -16.93 -8.55
CA ILE A 441 17.11 -16.88 -9.76
C ILE A 441 17.60 -17.84 -10.85
N ARG A 442 18.92 -18.08 -10.92
CA ARG A 442 19.44 -19.28 -11.59
C ARG A 442 18.77 -20.46 -10.89
N LYS A 443 18.28 -21.47 -11.62
CA LYS A 443 17.83 -22.74 -11.01
C LYS A 443 19.03 -23.34 -10.27
N SER A 444 19.28 -22.92 -9.03
CA SER A 444 20.20 -23.61 -8.15
C SER A 444 19.50 -24.90 -7.81
N GLY A 445 19.96 -26.02 -8.36
CA GLY A 445 19.38 -27.32 -8.07
C GLY A 445 19.26 -27.48 -6.56
N THR A 446 18.04 -27.62 -6.06
CA THR A 446 17.82 -27.99 -4.66
C THR A 446 18.02 -29.49 -4.57
N GLY A 447 18.98 -29.92 -3.76
CA GLY A 447 19.21 -31.32 -3.44
C GLY A 447 18.77 -31.62 -2.00
N ARG A 448 18.69 -32.91 -1.64
CA ARG A 448 18.76 -33.29 -0.23
C ARG A 448 20.21 -33.21 0.20
N GLU A 449 20.50 -32.33 1.14
CA GLU A 449 21.86 -32.02 1.58
C GLU A 449 21.98 -32.29 3.08
N LYS A 450 23.12 -32.86 3.47
CA LYS A 450 23.47 -33.11 4.87
C LYS A 450 24.06 -31.86 5.51
N ALA A 451 23.56 -31.49 6.68
CA ALA A 451 24.03 -30.32 7.43
C ALA A 451 25.54 -30.42 7.72
N VAL A 452 26.03 -31.59 8.14
CA VAL A 452 27.47 -31.82 8.40
C VAL A 452 28.32 -31.58 7.15
N SER A 453 27.83 -31.95 5.96
CA SER A 453 28.55 -31.75 4.69
C SER A 453 28.69 -30.26 4.36
N MET A 454 27.63 -29.47 4.59
CA MET A 454 27.65 -28.03 4.39
C MET A 454 28.56 -27.32 5.39
N ILE A 455 28.49 -27.69 6.68
CA ILE A 455 29.37 -27.15 7.74
C ILE A 455 30.83 -27.44 7.41
N SER A 456 31.16 -28.70 7.09
CA SER A 456 32.54 -29.11 6.82
C SER A 456 33.12 -28.37 5.61
N ARG A 457 32.30 -28.14 4.57
CA ARG A 457 32.76 -27.38 3.40
C ARG A 457 32.91 -25.89 3.67
N ALA A 458 32.01 -25.28 4.45
CA ALA A 458 32.15 -23.89 4.87
C ALA A 458 33.42 -23.69 5.69
N MET A 459 33.66 -24.58 6.67
CA MET A 459 34.86 -24.57 7.51
C MET A 459 36.15 -24.67 6.69
N PHE A 460 36.22 -25.64 5.77
CA PHE A 460 37.35 -25.80 4.85
C PHE A 460 37.61 -24.52 4.03
N ASN A 461 36.56 -23.87 3.51
CA ASN A 461 36.69 -22.64 2.74
C ASN A 461 37.11 -21.41 3.59
N THR A 462 37.04 -21.50 4.92
CA THR A 462 37.38 -20.42 5.86
C THR A 462 38.62 -20.69 6.70
N GLU A 463 39.17 -21.91 6.64
CA GLU A 463 40.25 -22.41 7.49
C GLU A 463 41.47 -21.47 7.51
N LEU A 464 42.02 -21.16 6.33
CA LEU A 464 43.18 -20.25 6.21
C LEU A 464 42.93 -18.87 6.87
N ARG A 465 41.70 -18.35 6.79
CA ARG A 465 41.35 -17.06 7.40
C ARG A 465 41.29 -17.16 8.92
N LEU A 466 40.69 -18.24 9.43
CA LEU A 466 40.65 -18.51 10.87
C LEU A 466 42.07 -18.62 11.45
N ASP A 467 42.96 -19.32 10.74
CA ASP A 467 44.37 -19.48 11.13
C ASP A 467 45.13 -18.15 11.12
N VAL A 468 45.00 -17.37 10.03
CA VAL A 468 45.61 -16.03 9.92
C VAL A 468 45.17 -15.12 11.06
N HIS A 469 43.90 -15.21 11.47
CA HIS A 469 43.35 -14.42 12.57
C HIS A 469 43.52 -15.06 13.96
N LYS A 470 44.16 -16.24 14.04
CA LYS A 470 44.39 -17.04 15.25
C LYS A 470 43.09 -17.32 16.03
N ILE A 471 42.07 -17.81 15.33
CA ILE A 471 40.74 -18.11 15.88
C ILE A 471 40.55 -19.62 15.96
N GLY A 472 40.34 -20.14 17.17
CA GLY A 472 39.99 -21.55 17.36
C GLY A 472 38.56 -21.82 16.92
N ALA A 473 38.34 -22.85 16.10
CA ALA A 473 37.02 -23.25 15.66
C ALA A 473 36.60 -24.60 16.27
N GLU A 474 35.44 -24.63 16.91
CA GLU A 474 34.85 -25.83 17.49
C GLU A 474 33.65 -26.27 16.63
N VAL A 475 33.74 -27.45 16.00
CA VAL A 475 32.64 -28.03 15.22
C VAL A 475 31.95 -29.12 16.02
N ASP A 476 30.67 -28.92 16.34
CA ASP A 476 29.91 -29.83 17.19
C ASP A 476 28.81 -30.56 16.42
N LYS A 477 28.94 -31.89 16.37
CA LYS A 477 28.04 -32.80 15.66
C LYS A 477 27.25 -33.70 16.60
N ARG A 478 27.32 -33.48 17.92
CA ARG A 478 26.79 -34.41 18.94
C ARG A 478 25.27 -34.60 18.89
N GLN A 479 24.51 -33.59 18.45
CA GLN A 479 23.05 -33.71 18.31
C GLN A 479 22.59 -34.53 17.07
N GLY A 480 23.53 -35.06 16.28
CA GLY A 480 23.27 -35.90 15.12
C GLY A 480 22.90 -35.10 13.86
N ASP A 481 23.41 -35.56 12.71
CA ASP A 481 23.20 -34.93 11.40
C ASP A 481 21.72 -34.92 11.00
N PHE A 482 21.38 -34.03 10.06
CA PHE A 482 20.06 -33.98 9.44
C PHE A 482 20.17 -33.67 7.94
N GLU A 483 19.18 -34.14 7.19
CA GLU A 483 19.03 -33.82 5.77
C GLU A 483 17.97 -32.76 5.56
N VAL A 484 18.25 -31.81 4.67
CA VAL A 484 17.33 -30.76 4.28
C VAL A 484 17.32 -30.60 2.78
N LYS A 485 16.14 -30.32 2.21
CA LYS A 485 16.02 -29.93 0.80
C LYS A 485 16.40 -28.46 0.65
N CYS A 486 17.60 -28.18 0.19
CA CYS A 486 18.08 -26.81 -0.01
C CYS A 486 19.12 -26.72 -1.14
N SER A 487 19.49 -25.49 -1.49
CA SER A 487 20.65 -25.20 -2.31
C SER A 487 21.92 -25.23 -1.47
N ARG A 488 22.70 -26.31 -1.60
CA ARG A 488 23.98 -26.51 -0.90
C ARG A 488 24.88 -25.29 -0.98
N ARG A 489 24.99 -24.70 -2.16
CA ARG A 489 25.88 -23.57 -2.45
C ARG A 489 25.46 -22.32 -1.67
N LEU A 490 24.16 -22.01 -1.63
CA LEU A 490 23.64 -20.82 -0.94
C LEU A 490 23.82 -20.93 0.57
N ILE A 491 23.59 -22.12 1.13
CA ILE A 491 23.81 -22.35 2.57
C ILE A 491 25.29 -22.28 2.92
N ILE A 492 26.19 -22.88 2.13
CA ILE A 492 27.64 -22.77 2.35
C ILE A 492 28.08 -21.29 2.30
N SER A 493 27.60 -20.54 1.30
CA SER A 493 27.91 -19.11 1.18
C SER A 493 27.41 -18.31 2.38
N THR A 494 26.22 -18.63 2.89
CA THR A 494 25.63 -18.00 4.07
C THR A 494 26.45 -18.29 5.32
N LEU A 495 26.85 -19.56 5.52
CA LEU A 495 27.72 -19.95 6.62
C LEU A 495 29.08 -19.23 6.57
N MET A 496 29.71 -19.15 5.40
CA MET A 496 30.97 -18.42 5.21
C MET A 496 30.83 -16.94 5.58
N ASN A 497 29.73 -16.30 5.19
CA ASN A 497 29.45 -14.91 5.54
C ASN A 497 29.26 -14.71 7.07
N LEU A 498 28.55 -15.62 7.74
CA LEU A 498 28.44 -15.60 9.21
C LEU A 498 29.81 -15.77 9.88
N ILE A 499 30.63 -16.70 9.40
CA ILE A 499 32.00 -16.91 9.91
C ILE A 499 32.84 -15.65 9.71
N ASP A 500 32.80 -15.04 8.52
CA ASP A 500 33.55 -13.81 8.22
C ASP A 500 33.14 -12.63 9.10
N ASN A 501 31.86 -12.54 9.45
CA ASN A 501 31.37 -11.55 10.42
C ASN A 501 31.95 -11.80 11.82
N SER A 502 31.93 -13.05 12.29
CA SER A 502 32.53 -13.42 13.58
C SER A 502 34.05 -13.19 13.60
N ILE A 503 34.79 -13.51 12.53
CA ILE A 503 36.23 -13.23 12.40
C ILE A 503 36.50 -11.75 12.64
N TRP A 504 35.73 -10.88 11.99
CA TRP A 504 35.90 -9.43 12.11
C TRP A 504 35.66 -8.94 13.54
N TRP A 505 34.54 -9.34 14.15
CA TRP A 505 34.21 -8.91 15.51
C TRP A 505 35.20 -9.43 16.56
N LEU A 506 35.68 -10.67 16.42
CA LEU A 506 36.69 -11.24 17.31
C LEU A 506 38.05 -10.55 17.15
N ALA A 507 38.44 -10.20 15.93
CA ALA A 507 39.66 -9.44 15.67
C ALA A 507 39.58 -8.03 16.28
N ASN A 508 38.42 -7.37 16.21
CA ASN A 508 38.23 -6.03 16.75
C ASN A 508 38.06 -5.99 18.29
N LYS A 509 37.45 -7.01 18.91
CA LYS A 509 37.30 -7.09 20.38
C LYS A 509 38.63 -7.33 21.09
N TRP A 510 39.44 -8.27 20.60
CA TRP A 510 40.64 -8.75 21.29
C TRP A 510 41.95 -8.29 20.63
N GLY A 511 41.90 -7.68 19.44
CA GLY A 511 43.10 -7.23 18.73
C GLY A 511 44.07 -8.36 18.41
N LYS A 512 45.34 -8.20 18.83
CA LYS A 512 46.43 -9.20 18.66
C LYS A 512 46.49 -10.24 19.79
N LEU A 513 45.61 -10.19 20.79
CA LEU A 513 45.63 -11.15 21.90
C LEU A 513 45.31 -12.57 21.38
N GLU A 514 46.28 -13.47 21.55
CA GLU A 514 46.25 -14.85 21.05
C GLU A 514 45.44 -15.77 21.98
N ASN A 515 44.93 -16.88 21.46
CA ASN A 515 44.27 -17.97 22.20
C ASN A 515 42.95 -17.64 22.95
N ARG A 516 42.38 -16.44 22.77
CA ARG A 516 41.06 -16.09 23.33
C ARG A 516 39.92 -16.10 22.32
N LYS A 517 40.20 -16.07 21.02
CA LYS A 517 39.18 -15.94 19.98
C LYS A 517 38.65 -17.32 19.59
N ARG A 518 37.35 -17.55 19.73
CA ARG A 518 36.73 -18.83 19.40
C ARG A 518 35.43 -18.65 18.64
N ILE A 519 35.19 -19.53 17.67
CA ILE A 519 33.92 -19.70 16.95
C ILE A 519 33.44 -21.14 17.15
N TYR A 520 32.14 -21.28 17.34
CA TYR A 520 31.41 -22.54 17.41
C TYR A 520 30.52 -22.67 16.18
N ILE A 521 30.53 -23.83 15.53
CA ILE A 521 29.54 -24.20 14.53
C ILE A 521 29.00 -25.57 14.86
N GLY A 522 27.69 -25.67 15.06
CA GLY A 522 27.08 -26.92 15.48
C GLY A 522 25.69 -27.15 14.94
N ILE A 523 25.19 -28.35 15.18
CA ILE A 523 23.82 -28.75 14.89
C ILE A 523 23.02 -28.65 16.19
N SER A 524 21.85 -27.98 16.13
CA SER A 524 20.88 -27.98 17.23
C SER A 524 19.50 -28.42 16.75
N LYS A 525 18.85 -29.28 17.54
CA LYS A 525 17.47 -29.73 17.35
C LYS A 525 16.50 -29.10 18.36
N GLU A 526 16.96 -28.09 19.11
CA GLU A 526 16.19 -27.44 20.19
C GLU A 526 15.19 -26.38 19.68
N PHE A 527 15.27 -26.01 18.40
CA PHE A 527 14.44 -24.94 17.83
C PHE A 527 13.02 -25.38 17.48
N LYS A 528 12.04 -24.53 17.81
CA LYS A 528 10.67 -24.64 17.29
C LYS A 528 10.66 -24.32 15.78
N GLY A 529 10.35 -25.32 14.96
CA GLY A 529 10.23 -25.21 13.50
C GLY A 529 11.05 -26.24 12.73
N GLY A 530 12.11 -26.78 13.32
CA GLY A 530 12.95 -27.81 12.72
C GLY A 530 14.41 -27.73 13.19
N PRO A 531 15.28 -28.61 12.69
CA PRO A 531 16.71 -28.60 13.04
C PRO A 531 17.41 -27.35 12.49
N ALA A 532 18.48 -26.93 13.17
CA ALA A 532 19.22 -25.74 12.82
C ALA A 532 20.73 -25.98 12.74
N ILE A 533 21.39 -25.17 11.91
CA ILE A 533 22.84 -24.97 11.99
C ILE A 533 23.06 -23.69 12.80
N VAL A 534 23.80 -23.79 13.90
CA VAL A 534 24.10 -22.68 14.80
C VAL A 534 25.54 -22.23 14.59
N VAL A 535 25.74 -20.93 14.43
CA VAL A 535 27.05 -20.27 14.43
C VAL A 535 27.09 -19.35 15.65
N ALA A 536 28.06 -19.55 16.52
CA ALA A 536 28.24 -18.73 17.71
C ALA A 536 29.70 -18.30 17.88
N ASP A 537 29.95 -17.17 18.52
CA ASP A 537 31.30 -16.71 18.86
C ASP A 537 31.41 -16.26 20.32
N ASN A 538 32.62 -15.93 20.75
CA ASN A 538 32.88 -15.31 22.06
C ASN A 538 33.27 -13.82 21.94
N GLY A 539 32.72 -13.18 20.91
CA GLY A 539 32.82 -11.76 20.59
C GLY A 539 31.95 -10.88 21.49
N PRO A 540 31.66 -9.63 21.08
CA PRO A 540 30.90 -8.68 21.89
C PRO A 540 29.39 -8.96 21.94
N GLY A 541 28.89 -9.88 21.10
CA GLY A 541 27.44 -10.08 20.94
C GLY A 541 26.79 -9.04 20.04
N PHE A 542 25.49 -9.18 19.82
CA PHE A 542 24.68 -8.19 19.11
C PHE A 542 24.31 -7.05 20.05
N MET A 543 24.51 -5.81 19.61
CA MET A 543 24.14 -4.61 20.37
C MET A 543 22.76 -4.05 19.96
N ASP A 544 22.24 -4.45 18.80
CA ASP A 544 20.94 -4.03 18.28
C ASP A 544 19.93 -5.18 18.39
N PRO A 545 18.63 -4.88 18.56
CA PRO A 545 17.57 -5.88 18.52
C PRO A 545 17.57 -6.68 17.20
N PRO A 546 17.20 -7.98 17.23
CA PRO A 546 17.18 -8.87 16.06
C PRO A 546 16.50 -8.32 14.81
N GLU A 547 15.40 -7.58 14.99
CA GLU A 547 14.61 -6.98 13.89
C GLU A 547 15.44 -6.00 13.05
N TYR A 548 16.34 -5.24 13.69
CA TYR A 548 17.22 -4.29 13.00
C TYR A 548 18.46 -4.95 12.41
N LEU A 549 18.88 -6.12 12.91
CA LEU A 549 20.08 -6.81 12.42
C LEU A 549 19.95 -7.30 10.97
N ILE A 550 18.72 -7.55 10.51
CA ILE A 550 18.40 -8.02 9.16
C ILE A 550 17.93 -6.90 8.23
N GLU A 551 17.88 -5.65 8.71
CA GLU A 551 17.58 -4.49 7.86
C GLU A 551 18.79 -4.17 6.96
N PRO A 552 18.57 -3.97 5.65
CA PRO A 552 19.65 -3.70 4.73
C PRO A 552 20.33 -2.36 5.05
N PHE A 553 21.65 -2.29 4.85
CA PHE A 553 22.49 -1.11 5.10
C PHE A 553 22.65 -0.68 6.55
N LEU A 554 22.10 -1.44 7.50
CA LEU A 554 22.33 -1.23 8.91
C LEU A 554 23.54 -2.04 9.37
N SER A 555 24.64 -1.35 9.71
CA SER A 555 25.85 -2.01 10.23
C SER A 555 26.58 -1.14 11.23
N ARG A 556 27.05 -1.76 12.31
CA ARG A 556 27.99 -1.14 13.25
C ARG A 556 29.47 -1.33 12.85
N LYS A 557 29.73 -2.02 11.73
CA LYS A 557 31.08 -2.19 11.17
C LYS A 557 31.45 -0.95 10.33
N PRO A 558 32.54 -0.22 10.63
CA PRO A 558 32.88 1.06 9.95
C PRO A 558 32.99 0.99 8.42
N ASP A 559 33.35 -0.18 7.87
CA ASP A 559 33.41 -0.47 6.42
C ASP A 559 32.41 -1.55 5.97
N GLY A 560 31.42 -1.86 6.82
CA GLY A 560 30.42 -2.88 6.53
C GLY A 560 29.21 -2.26 5.84
N MET A 561 28.82 -2.80 4.68
CA MET A 561 27.64 -2.30 3.98
C MET A 561 26.30 -2.71 4.62
N GLY A 562 26.29 -3.45 5.73
CA GLY A 562 25.04 -3.86 6.41
C GLY A 562 24.18 -4.85 5.65
N LEU A 563 24.76 -5.59 4.70
CA LEU A 563 24.02 -6.50 3.82
C LEU A 563 24.17 -7.98 4.21
N GLY A 564 25.14 -8.31 5.06
CA GLY A 564 25.52 -9.69 5.34
C GLY A 564 24.41 -10.51 6.00
N LEU A 565 23.83 -10.00 7.10
CA LEU A 565 22.74 -10.67 7.83
C LEU A 565 21.41 -10.59 7.07
N HIS A 566 21.14 -9.48 6.37
CA HIS A 566 20.00 -9.35 5.48
C HIS A 566 20.01 -10.47 4.41
N LEU A 567 21.15 -10.69 3.75
CA LEU A 567 21.28 -11.75 2.75
C LEU A 567 21.09 -13.15 3.36
N ALA A 568 21.63 -13.38 4.56
CA ALA A 568 21.42 -14.65 5.26
C ALA A 568 19.92 -14.91 5.52
N ASP A 569 19.17 -13.89 5.91
CA ASP A 569 17.71 -13.98 6.10
C ASP A 569 16.97 -14.26 4.79
N GLN A 570 17.28 -13.53 3.71
CA GLN A 570 16.66 -13.76 2.40
C GLN A 570 16.96 -15.16 1.85
N VAL A 571 18.19 -15.65 2.01
CA VAL A 571 18.56 -17.02 1.63
C VAL A 571 17.74 -18.02 2.44
N MET A 572 17.65 -17.87 3.76
CA MET A 572 16.87 -18.79 4.59
C MET A 572 15.39 -18.81 4.22
N LYS A 573 14.77 -17.64 3.99
CA LYS A 573 13.39 -17.55 3.51
C LYS A 573 13.21 -18.25 2.17
N ALA A 574 14.12 -18.05 1.22
CA ALA A 574 14.09 -18.71 -0.08
C ALA A 574 14.27 -20.23 0.00
N GLN A 575 14.94 -20.74 1.04
CA GLN A 575 15.08 -22.18 1.32
C GLN A 575 13.95 -22.74 2.22
N GLY A 576 12.90 -21.97 2.52
CA GLY A 576 11.78 -22.41 3.37
C GLY A 576 12.13 -22.54 4.86
N GLY A 577 13.15 -21.83 5.30
CA GLY A 577 13.59 -21.75 6.70
C GLY A 577 13.54 -20.31 7.23
N LYS A 578 14.21 -20.08 8.36
CA LYS A 578 14.29 -18.77 9.01
C LYS A 578 15.66 -18.54 9.64
N LEU A 579 16.10 -17.28 9.65
CA LEU A 579 17.26 -16.83 10.42
C LEU A 579 16.78 -16.42 11.82
N VAL A 580 17.41 -16.95 12.86
CA VAL A 580 17.04 -16.68 14.26
C VAL A 580 18.27 -16.21 15.04
N PHE A 581 18.04 -15.33 16.02
CA PHE A 581 19.07 -14.78 16.92
C PHE A 581 18.71 -15.19 18.36
N PRO A 582 19.19 -16.35 18.85
CA PRO A 582 18.85 -16.87 20.19
C PRO A 582 19.43 -15.99 21.30
N GLU A 583 18.69 -15.84 22.40
CA GLU A 583 19.20 -15.22 23.62
C GLU A 583 20.02 -16.22 24.47
N PRO A 584 20.89 -15.73 25.38
CA PRO A 584 21.63 -16.61 26.28
C PRO A 584 20.71 -17.52 27.09
N GLY A 585 20.81 -18.83 26.87
CA GLY A 585 19.98 -19.85 27.53
C GLY A 585 18.89 -20.48 26.66
N ASP A 586 18.60 -19.91 25.48
CA ASP A 586 17.62 -20.48 24.54
C ASP A 586 18.06 -21.82 23.94
N ILE A 587 19.37 -22.03 23.84
CA ILE A 587 19.98 -23.25 23.30
C ILE A 587 21.22 -23.68 24.10
N SER A 588 21.49 -24.97 24.08
CA SER A 588 22.65 -25.56 24.75
C SER A 588 23.94 -25.34 23.95
N LEU A 589 24.79 -24.40 24.38
CA LEU A 589 26.12 -24.13 23.81
C LEU A 589 27.26 -24.56 24.75
N PRO A 590 28.45 -24.93 24.23
CA PRO A 590 29.62 -25.18 25.07
C PRO A 590 30.02 -23.95 25.90
N LYS A 591 30.67 -24.20 27.04
CA LYS A 591 31.10 -23.11 27.94
C LYS A 591 32.08 -22.16 27.23
N GLY A 592 31.73 -20.87 27.24
CA GLY A 592 32.60 -19.79 26.77
C GLY A 592 32.26 -19.19 25.40
N PHE A 593 31.13 -19.57 24.79
CA PHE A 593 30.53 -18.90 23.62
C PHE A 593 29.39 -17.97 24.07
N ASN A 594 29.76 -16.78 24.56
CA ASN A 594 28.84 -15.78 25.11
C ASN A 594 28.73 -14.51 24.25
N GLY A 595 29.17 -14.59 22.99
CA GLY A 595 29.13 -13.51 22.01
C GLY A 595 27.88 -13.58 21.14
N ALA A 596 28.05 -13.36 19.83
CA ALA A 596 26.92 -13.40 18.91
C ALA A 596 26.49 -14.85 18.63
N VAL A 597 25.19 -15.10 18.56
CA VAL A 597 24.62 -16.41 18.25
C VAL A 597 23.61 -16.24 17.11
N VAL A 598 23.79 -17.00 16.03
CA VAL A 598 22.92 -16.99 14.86
C VAL A 598 22.54 -18.43 14.50
N ALA A 599 21.26 -18.69 14.27
CA ALA A 599 20.74 -19.99 13.92
C ALA A 599 20.03 -19.98 12.56
N LEU A 600 20.50 -20.83 11.65
CA LEU A 600 19.84 -21.15 10.38
C LEU A 600 18.87 -22.30 10.64
N VAL A 601 17.60 -21.99 10.94
CA VAL A 601 16.57 -23.00 11.23
C VAL A 601 15.94 -23.49 9.94
N PHE A 602 16.04 -24.78 9.67
CA PHE A 602 15.50 -25.43 8.49
C PHE A 602 14.13 -26.04 8.79
N GLY A 603 13.09 -25.56 8.12
CA GLY A 603 11.69 -25.89 8.42
C GLY A 603 11.03 -24.84 9.32
N GLY A 604 9.76 -24.52 9.05
CA GLY A 604 8.99 -23.58 9.87
C GLY A 604 7.87 -22.79 9.19
N THR A 605 7.64 -22.91 7.88
CA THR A 605 6.54 -22.18 7.19
C THR A 605 5.55 -23.08 6.45
N ASN A 606 5.28 -24.28 6.96
CA ASN A 606 4.10 -25.06 6.57
C ASN A 606 3.14 -25.20 7.75
N LYS A 607 2.29 -24.17 7.91
CA LYS A 607 0.84 -24.34 8.05
C LYS A 607 0.16 -23.25 7.25
#